data_AF-A0A3S0CJ69-F1
#
_entry.id   AF-A0A3S0CJ69-F1
#
_cell.length_a   1.000
_cell.length_b   1.000
_cell.length_c   1.000
_cell.angle_alpha   90.00
_cell.angle_beta   90.00
_cell.angle_gamma   90.00
#
_symmetry.space_group_name_H-M   'P 1'
#
loop_
_entity.id
_entity.type
_entity.pdbx_description
1 polymer ?
#
loop_
_entity_poly.entity_id
_entity_poly.type
_entity_poly.pdbx_seq_one_letter_code
_entity_poly.pdbx_strand_id
1 'polypeptide(L)' 'MFTYIKESIDELKNNVTLPSRAESSNLMVIVAVFSILFALATWGVDSLFSKLIQLYFSNIIN' A
#
# COMPACT_ATOMS: atom_id res chain seq x y z
N MET A 1 -24.22 -23.86 -3.68
CA MET A 1 -23.07 -23.03 -3.23
C MET A 1 -21.74 -23.48 -3.84
N PHE A 2 -21.37 -24.77 -3.75
CA PHE A 2 -20.18 -25.30 -4.44
C PHE A 2 -20.17 -25.07 -5.97
N THR A 3 -21.33 -25.15 -6.63
CA THR A 3 -21.48 -24.90 -8.07
C THR A 3 -21.19 -23.45 -8.44
N TYR A 4 -21.70 -22.49 -7.66
CA TYR A 4 -21.45 -21.06 -7.84
C TYR A 4 -19.97 -20.70 -7.73
N ILE A 5 -19.24 -21.28 -6.77
CA ILE A 5 -17.79 -21.05 -6.65
C ILE A 5 -17.06 -21.55 -7.89
N LYS A 6 -17.48 -22.69 -8.46
CA LYS A 6 -16.90 -23.22 -9.69
C LYS A 6 -17.22 -22.34 -10.89
N GLU A 7 -18.46 -21.91 -11.05
CA GLU A 7 -18.87 -20.97 -12.11
C GLU A 7 -18.12 -19.64 -12.02
N SER A 8 -17.99 -19.05 -10.84
CA SER A 8 -17.25 -17.80 -10.67
C SER A 8 -15.75 -17.94 -10.99
N ILE A 9 -15.12 -19.08 -10.69
CA ILE A 9 -13.72 -19.33 -11.08
C ILE A 9 -13.58 -19.48 -12.59
N ASP A 10 -14.53 -20.17 -13.23
CA ASP A 10 -14.53 -20.37 -14.68
C ASP A 10 -14.80 -19.06 -15.43
N GLU A 11 -15.72 -18.23 -14.93
CA GLU A 11 -15.97 -16.87 -15.44
C GLU A 11 -14.75 -15.97 -15.30
N LEU A 12 -14.10 -15.96 -14.13
CA LEU A 12 -12.90 -15.17 -13.89
C LEU A 12 -11.76 -15.59 -14.82
N LYS A 13 -11.56 -16.89 -15.03
CA LYS A 13 -10.46 -17.38 -15.87
C LYS A 13 -10.69 -17.11 -17.36
N ASN A 14 -11.94 -17.12 -17.82
CA ASN A 14 -12.28 -16.92 -19.24
C ASN A 14 -12.48 -15.43 -19.61
N ASN A 15 -12.89 -14.57 -18.66
CA ASN A 15 -13.16 -13.14 -18.92
C ASN A 15 -12.12 -12.18 -18.34
N VAL A 16 -11.13 -12.67 -17.57
CA VAL A 16 -10.05 -11.84 -17.02
C VAL A 16 -8.72 -12.28 -17.60
N THR A 17 -7.99 -11.32 -18.18
CA THR A 17 -6.62 -11.52 -18.64
C THR A 17 -5.67 -11.33 -17.46
N LEU A 18 -5.12 -12.44 -16.95
CA LEU A 18 -4.07 -12.38 -15.94
C LEU A 18 -2.74 -12.02 -16.61
N PRO A 19 -1.95 -11.11 -16.02
CA PRO A 19 -0.62 -10.79 -16.53
C PRO A 19 0.28 -12.02 -16.47
N SER A 20 1.26 -12.07 -17.36
CA SER A 20 2.28 -13.10 -17.32
C SER A 20 3.04 -13.04 -15.99
N ARG A 21 3.66 -14.16 -15.58
CA ARG A 21 4.43 -14.22 -14.32
C ARG A 21 5.54 -13.17 -14.26
N ALA A 22 6.10 -12.80 -15.42
CA ALA A 22 7.14 -11.78 -15.51
C ALA A 22 6.57 -10.37 -15.25
N GLU A 23 5.44 -10.05 -15.87
CA GLU A 23 4.76 -8.76 -15.67
C GLU A 23 4.24 -8.60 -14.24
N SER A 24 3.64 -9.65 -13.67
CA SER A 24 3.15 -9.60 -12.28
C SER A 24 4.29 -9.42 -11.27
N SER A 25 5.44 -10.02 -11.52
CA SER A 25 6.64 -9.84 -10.67
C SER A 25 7.19 -8.42 -10.78
N ASN A 26 7.21 -7.83 -11.98
CA ASN A 26 7.62 -6.44 -12.18
C ASN A 26 6.69 -5.48 -11.41
N LEU A 27 5.37 -5.64 -11.57
CA LEU A 27 4.37 -4.86 -10.85
C LEU A 27 4.51 -5.02 -9.33
N MET A 28 4.76 -6.23 -8.84
CA MET A 28 5.00 -6.50 -7.41
C MET A 28 6.20 -5.71 -6.88
N VAL A 29 7.31 -5.68 -7.61
CA VAL A 29 8.51 -4.93 -7.23
C VAL A 29 8.22 -3.43 -7.18
N ILE A 30 7.52 -2.90 -8.20
CA ILE A 30 7.11 -1.49 -8.23
C ILE A 30 6.31 -1.14 -6.97
N VAL A 31 5.27 -1.92 -6.66
CA VAL A 31 4.44 -1.70 -5.46
C VAL A 31 5.28 -1.76 -4.19
N ALA A 32 6.17 -2.74 -4.05
CA ALA A 32 7.02 -2.89 -2.87
C ALA A 32 7.93 -1.65 -2.65
N VAL A 33 8.51 -1.11 -3.72
CA VAL A 33 9.33 0.12 -3.61
C VAL A 33 8.48 1.31 -3.14
N PHE A 34 7.30 1.53 -3.73
CA PHE A 34 6.43 2.61 -3.31
C PHE A 34 5.94 2.45 -1.87
N SER A 35 5.63 1.23 -1.43
CA SER A 35 5.25 0.97 -0.03
C SER A 35 6.36 1.38 0.94
N ILE A 36 7.63 1.08 0.63
CA ILE A 36 8.77 1.49 1.46
C ILE A 36 8.93 3.02 1.46
N LEU A 37 8.84 3.65 0.28
CA LEU A 37 8.94 5.11 0.17
C LEU A 37 7.84 5.82 0.97
N PHE A 38 6.60 5.35 0.87
CA PHE A 38 5.50 5.92 1.65
C PHE A 38 5.66 5.70 3.15
N ALA A 39 6.12 4.51 3.58
CA ALA A 39 6.39 4.25 5.00
C ALA A 39 7.46 5.20 5.57
N LEU A 40 8.53 5.49 4.81
CA LEU A 40 9.54 6.47 5.20
C LEU A 40 8.98 7.90 5.21
N ALA A 41 8.12 8.25 4.25
CA ALA A 41 7.48 9.55 4.19
C ALA A 41 6.56 9.79 5.40
N THR A 42 5.70 8.82 5.75
CA THR A 42 4.82 8.93 6.93
C THR A 42 5.63 9.02 8.21
N TRP A 43 6.68 8.20 8.35
CA TRP A 43 7.60 8.30 9.49
C TRP A 43 8.26 9.68 9.62
N GLY A 44 8.67 10.27 8.49
CA GLY A 44 9.23 11.61 8.45
C GLY A 44 8.22 12.67 8.89
N VAL A 45 6.98 12.59 8.39
CA VAL A 45 5.88 13.49 8.78
C VAL A 45 5.61 13.37 10.28
N ASP A 46 5.43 12.16 10.81
CA ASP A 46 5.14 11.92 12.23
C ASP A 46 6.23 12.52 13.13
N SER A 47 7.49 12.32 12.74
CA SER A 47 8.66 12.84 13.48
C SER A 47 8.74 14.36 13.45
N LEU A 48 8.46 14.99 12.31
CA LEU A 48 8.48 16.46 12.17
C LEU A 48 7.34 17.10 12.96
N PHE A 49 6.12 16.57 12.84
CA PHE A 49 4.96 17.07 13.57
C PHE A 49 5.15 16.92 15.08
N SER A 50 5.69 15.79 15.55
CA SER A 50 5.98 15.59 16.98
C SER A 50 6.92 16.66 17.53
N LYS A 51 7.98 17.00 16.79
CA LYS A 51 8.93 18.06 17.18
C LYS A 51 8.30 19.45 17.15
N LEU A 52 7.53 19.77 16.11
CA LEU A 52 6.85 21.06 16.00
C LEU A 52 5.85 21.28 17.13
N ILE A 53 5.08 20.24 17.46
CA ILE A 53 4.14 20.27 18.59
C ILE A 53 4.90 20.45 19.90
N GLN A 54 5.97 19.68 20.15
CA GLN A 54 6.78 19.86 21.36
C GLN A 54 7.33 21.29 21.49
N LEU A 55 7.85 21.86 20.41
CA LEU A 55 8.33 23.25 20.39
C LEU A 55 7.21 24.25 20.67
N TYR A 56 6.03 24.06 20.09
CA TYR A 56 4.87 24.92 20.33
C TYR A 56 4.46 24.89 21.82
N PHE A 57 4.30 23.70 22.40
CA PHE A 57 3.92 23.56 23.80
C PHE A 57 5.01 24.08 24.76
N SER A 58 6.29 23.85 24.45
CA SER A 58 7.41 24.29 25.30
C SER A 58 7.67 25.79 25.26
N ASN A 59 7.42 26.47 24.13
CA ASN A 59 7.78 27.89 23.97
C ASN A 59 6.59 28.84 24.15
N ILE A 60 5.35 28.37 24.00
CA ILE A 60 4.15 29.22 23.99
C ILE A 60 3.26 28.98 25.21
N ILE A 61 3.21 27.75 25.75
CA ILE A 61 2.29 27.39 26.83
C ILE A 61 2.99 27.28 28.18
N ASN A 62 4.20 26.73 28.23
CA ASN A 62 5.06 26.69 29.42
C ASN A 62 5.90 27.96 29.56
#